data_AF-A0A7L4QW81-F1
#
_entry.id   AF-A0A7L4QW81-F1
#
_cell.length_a   1.000
_cell.length_b   1.000
_cell.length_c   1.000
_cell.angle_alpha   90.00
_cell.angle_beta   90.00
_cell.angle_gamma   90.00
#
_symmetry.space_group_name_H-M   'P 1'
#
loop_
_entity.id
_entity.type
_entity.pdbx_description
1 polymer ?
#
loop_
_entity_poly.entity_id
_entity_poly.type
_entity_poly.pdbx_seq_one_letter_code
_entity_poly.pdbx_strand_id
1 'polypeptide(L)'
;MCARFFDRFFKPRPHIVESPPPPSMAHGAGVYIPEYKVKPYFIVASVEMGNTTTKCILTGVSLETGMSYVINKTVKMSRDVRKPKPGEEIFGETLDGTQLTKESVTDLVRDTLIQCH
;
A
#
# COMPACT_ATOMS: atom_id res chain seq x y z
N MET A 1 4.39 -37.17 27.61
CA MET A 1 4.58 -35.70 27.52
C MET A 1 5.78 -35.39 26.64
N CYS A 2 5.60 -35.05 25.35
CA CYS A 2 6.59 -34.28 24.57
C CYS A 2 6.03 -33.86 23.19
N ALA A 3 4.88 -33.18 23.15
CA ALA A 3 4.23 -32.79 21.90
C ALA A 3 4.63 -31.40 21.38
N ARG A 4 5.70 -30.78 21.88
CA ARG A 4 6.07 -29.38 21.57
C ARG A 4 7.55 -29.14 21.20
N PHE A 5 8.34 -30.19 21.00
CA PHE A 5 9.76 -30.04 20.69
C PHE A 5 10.01 -29.52 19.26
N PHE A 6 9.12 -29.84 18.31
CA PHE A 6 9.22 -29.39 16.92
C PHE A 6 8.57 -28.04 16.64
N ASP A 7 7.72 -27.52 17.53
CA ASP A 7 7.07 -26.20 17.38
C ASP A 7 8.08 -25.04 17.33
N ARG A 8 9.28 -25.23 17.89
CA ARG A 8 10.38 -24.24 17.79
C ARG A 8 10.98 -24.12 16.40
N PHE A 9 10.86 -25.15 15.55
CA PHE A 9 11.43 -25.17 14.20
C PHE A 9 10.45 -24.69 13.13
N PHE A 10 9.16 -24.73 13.41
CA PHE A 10 8.11 -24.22 12.52
C PHE A 10 7.53 -22.93 13.10
N LYS A 11 8.18 -21.79 12.81
CA LYS A 11 7.52 -20.49 13.03
C LYS A 11 6.19 -20.51 12.28
N PRO A 12 5.07 -20.09 12.91
CA PRO A 12 3.80 -19.99 12.21
C PRO A 12 4.01 -19.14 10.95
N ARG A 13 3.67 -19.71 9.79
CA ARG A 13 3.69 -18.96 8.54
C ARG A 13 2.68 -17.83 8.72
N PRO A 14 3.05 -16.57 8.43
CA PRO A 14 2.10 -15.47 8.53
C PRO A 14 0.89 -15.81 7.65
N HIS A 15 -0.32 -15.53 8.13
CA HIS A 15 -1.50 -15.58 7.29
C HIS A 15 -1.36 -14.51 6.21
N ILE A 16 -0.96 -14.93 5.01
CA ILE A 16 -0.94 -14.07 3.84
C ILE A 16 -2.34 -14.11 3.24
N VAL A 17 -3.05 -12.99 3.36
CA VAL A 17 -4.33 -12.80 2.66
C VAL A 17 -4.01 -12.40 1.23
N GLU A 18 -4.37 -13.25 0.28
CA GLU A 18 -4.30 -12.92 -1.14
C GLU A 18 -5.57 -12.18 -1.57
N SER A 19 -5.39 -11.04 -2.23
CA SER A 19 -6.50 -10.30 -2.83
C SER A 19 -6.74 -10.87 -4.24
N PRO A 20 -7.95 -11.30 -4.60
CA PRO A 20 -8.23 -11.66 -5.97
C PRO A 20 -7.94 -10.44 -6.88
N PRO A 21 -7.33 -10.64 -8.06
CA PRO A 21 -7.08 -9.54 -8.97
C PRO A 21 -8.41 -8.94 -9.44
N PRO A 22 -8.45 -7.63 -9.72
CA PRO A 22 -9.64 -7.01 -10.28
C PRO A 22 -10.00 -7.69 -11.61
N PRO A 23 -11.30 -7.89 -11.90
CA PRO A 23 -11.72 -8.52 -13.15
C PRO A 23 -11.25 -7.71 -14.37
N SER A 24 -11.11 -8.40 -15.49
CA SER A 24 -10.76 -7.78 -16.78
C SER A 24 -11.86 -8.03 -17.79
N MET A 25 -12.12 -7.04 -18.65
CA MET A 25 -13.12 -7.12 -19.72
C MET A 25 -12.44 -7.16 -21.08
N ALA A 26 -13.00 -7.96 -21.99
CA ALA A 26 -12.59 -7.94 -23.39
C ALA A 26 -13.04 -6.64 -24.07
N HIS A 27 -12.13 -5.99 -24.77
CA HIS A 27 -12.35 -4.75 -25.50
C HIS A 27 -11.92 -4.92 -26.96
N GLY A 28 -12.76 -5.58 -27.76
CA GLY A 28 -12.46 -5.85 -29.17
C GLY A 28 -11.42 -6.95 -29.37
N ALA A 29 -10.66 -6.88 -30.46
CA ALA A 29 -9.78 -7.95 -30.95
C ALA A 29 -8.62 -8.31 -29.98
N GLY A 30 -8.92 -9.14 -28.98
CA GLY A 30 -7.92 -9.73 -28.07
C GLY A 30 -7.37 -8.81 -26.99
N VAL A 31 -7.87 -7.57 -26.88
CA VAL A 31 -7.45 -6.63 -25.84
C VAL A 31 -8.28 -6.86 -24.58
N TYR A 32 -7.61 -7.08 -23.45
CA TYR A 32 -8.25 -7.13 -22.13
C TYR A 32 -7.86 -5.88 -21.35
N ILE A 33 -8.86 -5.16 -20.87
CA ILE A 33 -8.68 -3.99 -20.01
C ILE A 33 -9.24 -4.27 -18.63
N PRO A 34 -8.59 -3.80 -17.55
CA PRO A 34 -9.15 -3.92 -16.22
C PRO A 34 -10.54 -3.27 -16.15
N GLU A 35 -11.51 -3.96 -15.55
CA GLU A 35 -12.92 -3.54 -15.51
C GLU A 35 -13.09 -2.15 -14.85
N TYR A 36 -12.30 -1.86 -13.80
CA TYR A 36 -12.34 -0.60 -13.07
C TYR A 36 -11.97 0.64 -13.90
N LYS A 37 -11.42 0.49 -15.11
CA LYS A 37 -11.14 1.61 -16.03
C LYS A 37 -12.34 2.04 -16.86
N VAL A 38 -13.38 1.20 -16.93
CA VAL A 38 -14.54 1.42 -17.82
C VAL A 38 -15.82 1.53 -17.01
N LYS A 39 -15.95 0.72 -15.96
CA LYS A 39 -17.15 0.64 -15.13
C LYS A 39 -17.05 1.53 -13.89
N PRO A 40 -18.20 1.87 -13.28
CA PRO A 40 -18.23 2.73 -12.10
C PRO A 40 -17.68 1.99 -10.86
N TYR A 41 -16.59 2.53 -10.32
CA TYR A 41 -15.97 2.07 -9.08
C TYR A 41 -15.85 3.23 -8.08
N PHE A 42 -16.15 2.96 -6.82
CA PHE A 42 -15.74 3.83 -5.73
C PHE A 42 -14.31 3.47 -5.34
N ILE A 43 -13.37 4.38 -5.62
CA ILE A 43 -11.94 4.14 -5.42
C ILE A 43 -11.46 4.90 -4.19
N VAL A 44 -10.78 4.19 -3.30
CA VAL A 44 -10.15 4.73 -2.09
C VAL A 44 -8.66 4.44 -2.14
N ALA A 45 -7.85 5.47 -1.93
CA ALA A 45 -6.44 5.30 -1.63
C ALA A 45 -6.22 5.42 -0.12
N SER A 46 -5.62 4.40 0.48
CA SER A 46 -5.12 4.46 1.86
C SER A 46 -3.60 4.54 1.82
N VAL A 47 -3.03 5.59 2.41
CA VAL A 47 -1.58 5.73 2.57
C VAL A 47 -1.23 5.68 4.04
N GLU A 48 -0.37 4.73 4.40
CA GLU A 48 0.05 4.49 5.77
C GLU A 48 1.57 4.57 5.81
N MET A 49 2.09 5.50 6.62
CA MET A 49 3.51 5.55 6.92
C MET A 49 3.78 4.75 8.19
N GLY A 50 4.44 3.61 8.02
CA GLY A 50 5.02 2.87 9.14
C GLY A 50 6.47 3.28 9.40
N ASN A 51 7.08 2.67 10.41
CA ASN A 51 8.46 2.97 10.80
C ASN A 51 9.48 2.68 9.67
N THR A 52 9.33 1.53 9.00
CA THR A 52 10.29 1.09 7.96
C THR A 52 9.78 1.35 6.54
N THR A 53 8.48 1.18 6.32
CA THR A 53 7.87 1.32 5.00
C THR A 53 6.64 2.18 5.03
N THR A 54 6.48 2.99 3.98
CA THR A 54 5.23 3.66 3.65
C THR A 54 4.53 2.85 2.58
N LYS A 55 3.24 2.55 2.79
CA LYS A 55 2.44 1.75 1.87
C LYS A 55 1.24 2.57 1.40
N CYS A 56 0.98 2.55 0.09
CA CYS A 56 -0.27 3.00 -0.47
C CYS A 56 -1.01 1.80 -1.06
N ILE A 57 -2.27 1.62 -0.67
CA ILE A 57 -3.16 0.61 -1.23
C ILE A 57 -4.31 1.35 -1.90
N LEU A 58 -4.48 1.09 -3.20
CA LEU A 58 -5.62 1.57 -3.98
C LEU A 58 -6.66 0.46 -4.02
N THR A 59 -7.80 0.69 -3.36
CA THR A 59 -8.91 -0.26 -3.29
C THR A 59 -10.08 0.29 -4.09
N GLY A 60 -10.64 -0.53 -4.99
CA GLY A 60 -11.84 -0.19 -5.74
C GLY A 60 -13.00 -1.08 -5.33
N VAL A 61 -14.15 -0.47 -5.05
CA VAL A 61 -15.41 -1.17 -4.84
C VAL A 61 -16.26 -1.03 -6.10
N SER A 62 -16.61 -2.14 -6.74
CA SER A 62 -17.54 -2.12 -7.87
C SER A 62 -18.91 -1.64 -7.40
N LEU A 63 -19.44 -0.60 -8.02
CA LEU A 63 -20.77 -0.08 -7.67
C LEU A 63 -21.92 -0.96 -8.23
N GLU A 64 -21.61 -1.92 -9.10
CA GLU A 64 -22.58 -2.89 -9.62
C GLU A 64 -22.70 -4.12 -8.70
N THR A 65 -21.57 -4.65 -8.23
CA THR A 65 -21.54 -5.92 -7.48
C THR A 65 -21.31 -5.74 -5.98
N GLY A 66 -20.86 -4.56 -5.54
CA GLY A 66 -20.45 -4.30 -4.16
C GLY A 66 -19.13 -4.97 -3.76
N MET A 67 -18.43 -5.61 -4.70
CA MET A 67 -17.18 -6.34 -4.41
C MET A 67 -15.98 -5.40 -4.39
N SER A 68 -15.12 -5.59 -3.39
CA SER A 68 -13.88 -4.83 -3.20
C SER A 68 -12.68 -5.56 -3.79
N TYR A 69 -11.83 -4.81 -4.50
CA TYR A 69 -10.61 -5.31 -5.12
C TYR A 69 -9.43 -4.40 -4.80
N VAL A 70 -8.25 -4.98 -4.58
CA VAL A 70 -7.00 -4.22 -4.56
C VAL A 70 -6.60 -3.95 -6.01
N ILE A 71 -6.69 -2.68 -6.42
CA ILE A 71 -6.35 -2.22 -7.77
C ILE A 71 -4.83 -2.12 -7.91
N ASN A 72 -4.18 -1.49 -6.94
CA ASN A 72 -2.74 -1.30 -6.94
C ASN A 72 -2.20 -1.24 -5.50
N LYS A 73 -0.92 -1.57 -5.35
CA LYS A 73 -0.18 -1.42 -4.10
C LYS A 73 1.23 -0.94 -4.38
N THR A 74 1.58 0.20 -3.81
CA THR A 74 2.94 0.74 -3.84
C THR A 74 3.53 0.71 -2.44
N VAL A 75 4.79 0.28 -2.34
CA VAL A 75 5.55 0.27 -1.08
C VAL A 75 6.84 1.05 -1.30
N LYS A 76 7.12 2.02 -0.43
CA LYS A 76 8.37 2.79 -0.38
C LYS A 76 9.01 2.62 0.99
N MET A 77 10.32 2.85 1.08
CA MET A 77 10.99 2.87 2.38
C MET A 77 10.71 4.21 3.06
N SER A 78 10.34 4.19 4.34
CA SER A 78 10.03 5.43 5.08
C SER A 78 11.25 6.35 5.22
N ARG A 79 12.45 5.77 5.20
CA ARG A 79 13.73 6.50 5.18
C ARG A 79 13.98 7.30 3.91
N ASP A 80 13.23 7.05 2.85
CA ASP A 80 13.33 7.82 1.59
C ASP A 80 12.56 9.14 1.70
N VAL A 81 12.01 9.46 2.87
CA VAL A 81 11.47 10.79 3.19
C VAL A 81 12.54 11.85 2.96
N ARG A 82 12.14 12.98 2.38
CA ARG A 82 13.09 14.08 2.16
C ARG A 82 13.58 14.64 3.49
N LYS A 83 14.77 15.23 3.48
CA LYS A 83 15.31 15.94 4.65
C LYS A 83 14.44 17.15 5.02
N PRO A 84 14.43 17.55 6.32
CA PRO A 84 13.83 18.81 6.76
C PRO A 84 14.37 20.01 6.00
N LYS A 85 13.50 20.95 5.63
CA LYS A 85 13.91 22.27 5.08
C LYS A 85 14.12 23.26 6.24
N PRO A 86 14.88 24.35 6.02
CA PRO A 86 15.03 25.39 7.03
C PRO A 86 13.67 25.93 7.50
N GLY A 87 13.47 25.95 8.83
CA GLY A 87 12.23 26.43 9.45
C GLY A 87 11.14 25.37 9.65
N GLU A 88 11.34 24.14 9.15
CA GLU A 88 10.42 23.04 9.46
C GLU A 88 10.69 22.46 10.85
N GLU A 89 9.63 22.13 11.57
CA GLU A 89 9.70 21.51 12.89
C GLU A 89 9.90 20.00 12.78
N ILE A 90 10.95 19.49 13.42
CA ILE A 90 11.22 18.06 13.52
C ILE A 90 10.38 17.49 14.66
N PHE A 91 9.46 16.58 14.34
CA PHE A 91 8.60 15.95 15.34
C PHE A 91 9.06 14.53 15.70
N GLY A 92 10.00 13.94 14.95
CA GLY A 92 10.50 12.60 15.20
C GLY A 92 11.56 12.16 14.19
N GLU A 93 11.93 10.89 14.26
CA GLU A 93 12.90 10.26 13.35
C GLU A 93 12.52 8.81 13.05
N THR A 94 12.93 8.31 11.88
CA THR A 94 12.84 6.88 11.54
C THR A 94 13.84 6.05 12.36
N LEU A 95 13.73 4.72 12.33
CA LEU A 95 14.66 3.81 13.03
C LEU A 95 16.13 3.98 12.62
N ASP A 96 16.35 4.53 11.44
CA ASP A 96 17.62 4.83 10.80
C ASP A 96 18.01 6.32 10.89
N GLY A 97 17.35 7.08 11.76
CA GLY A 97 17.72 8.46 12.11
C GLY A 97 17.31 9.52 11.09
N THR A 98 16.42 9.18 10.14
CA THR A 98 15.94 10.17 9.18
C THR A 98 14.89 11.06 9.85
N GLN A 99 15.18 12.35 9.96
CA GLN A 99 14.33 13.32 10.63
C GLN A 99 13.01 13.54 9.87
N LEU A 100 11.91 13.58 10.61
CA LEU A 100 10.56 13.72 10.11
C LEU A 100 10.01 15.09 10.45
N THR A 101 9.47 15.76 9.43
CA THR A 101 8.68 16.98 9.54
C THR A 101 7.30 16.71 8.96
N LYS A 102 6.30 17.50 9.36
CA LYS A 102 4.94 17.36 8.82
C LYS A 102 4.95 17.46 7.30
N GLU A 103 5.74 18.38 6.77
CA GLU A 103 5.88 18.66 5.36
C GLU A 103 6.62 17.52 4.63
N SER A 104 7.67 16.95 5.22
CA SER A 104 8.42 15.86 4.59
C SER A 104 7.59 14.57 4.48
N VAL A 105 6.80 14.27 5.51
CA VAL A 105 5.83 13.16 5.49
C VAL A 105 4.72 13.43 4.49
N THR A 106 4.20 14.66 4.43
CA THR A 106 3.15 15.04 3.47
C THR A 106 3.64 14.86 2.02
N ASP A 107 4.88 15.25 1.73
CA ASP A 107 5.48 15.05 0.41
C ASP A 107 5.64 13.55 0.09
N LEU A 108 6.13 12.74 1.04
CA LEU A 108 6.26 11.29 0.85
C LEU A 108 4.89 10.63 0.57
N VAL A 109 3.86 11.00 1.34
CA VAL A 109 2.49 10.49 1.16
C VAL A 109 1.94 10.88 -0.21
N ARG A 110 2.06 12.16 -0.60
CA ARG A 110 1.63 12.65 -1.91
C ARG A 110 2.32 11.88 -3.04
N ASP A 111 3.63 11.76 -2.99
CA ASP A 111 4.40 11.13 -4.07
C ASP A 111 4.12 9.62 -4.15
N THR A 112 3.87 8.98 -3.01
CA THR A 112 3.43 7.57 -2.97
C THR A 112 2.05 7.40 -3.60
N LEU A 113 1.12 8.33 -3.32
CA LEU A 113 -0.22 8.32 -3.92
C LEU A 113 -0.16 8.53 -5.43
N ILE A 114 0.63 9.50 -5.91
CA ILE A 114 0.82 9.76 -7.35
C ILE A 114 1.40 8.54 -8.06
N GLN A 115 2.34 7.82 -7.43
CA GLN A 115 2.93 6.61 -8.00
C GLN A 115 1.97 5.40 -8.00
N CYS A 116 1.01 5.36 -7.07
CA CYS A 116 0.06 4.25 -6.94
C CYS A 116 -1.14 4.37 -7.90
N HIS A 117 -1.39 5.56 -8.44
CA HIS A 117 -2.39 5.83 -9.46
C HIS A 117 -1.88 5.51 -10.87
#